data_AF-A0AAV9LY58-F1
#
_entry.id   AF-A0AAV9LY58-F1
#
_cell.length_a   1.000
_cell.length_b   1.000
_cell.length_c   1.000
_cell.angle_alpha   90.00
_cell.angle_beta   90.00
_cell.angle_gamma   90.00
#
_symmetry.space_group_name_H-M   'P 1'
#
loop_
_entity.id
_entity.type
_entity.pdbx_description
1 polymer ?
#
loop_
_entity_poly.entity_id
_entity_poly.type
_entity_poly.pdbx_seq_one_letter_code
_entity_poly.pdbx_strand_id
1 'polypeptide(L)' 'MTDEGLQAILDGCPNLVSLDLPGCCNLSLNKVLCSKISQQIKDVKYPHDKYNMSSIDGVKYYFGL' A
#
# COMPACT_ATOMS: atom_id res chain seq x y z
N MET A 1 0.32 2.05 -12.59
CA MET A 1 1.21 2.19 -11.43
C MET A 1 2.14 0.98 -11.36
N THR A 2 3.42 1.18 -10.99
CA THR A 2 4.42 0.12 -10.74
C THR A 2 5.02 0.29 -9.34
N ASP A 3 5.74 -0.72 -8.85
CA ASP A 3 6.41 -0.68 -7.54
C ASP A 3 7.43 0.47 -7.46
N GLU A 4 8.17 0.75 -8.55
CA GLU A 4 9.15 1.84 -8.62
C GLU A 4 8.46 3.20 -8.60
N GLY A 5 7.33 3.35 -9.32
CA GLY A 5 6.54 4.58 -9.30
C GLY A 5 5.96 4.87 -7.91
N LEU A 6 5.46 3.84 -7.23
CA LEU A 6 4.99 3.94 -5.85
C LEU A 6 6.14 4.30 -4.89
N GLN A 7 7.32 3.71 -5.07
CA GLN A 7 8.50 4.03 -4.28
C GLN A 7 8.91 5.50 -4.43
N ALA A 8 8.92 6.01 -5.67
CA ALA A 8 9.25 7.40 -5.95
C ALA A 8 8.26 8.39 -5.30
N ILE A 9 6.96 8.04 -5.25
CA ILE A 9 5.96 8.85 -4.55
C ILE A 9 6.24 8.88 -3.04
N LEU A 10 6.49 7.71 -2.42
CA LEU A 10 6.77 7.62 -0.99
C LEU A 10 8.05 8.38 -0.60
N ASP A 11 9.07 8.36 -1.45
CA ASP A 11 10.33 9.06 -1.18
C ASP A 11 10.25 10.56 -1.48
N GLY A 12 9.48 10.97 -2.49
CA GLY A 12 9.31 12.37 -2.89
C GLY A 12 8.27 13.15 -2.10
N CYS A 13 7.31 12.46 -1.47
CA CYS A 13 6.18 13.07 -0.77
C CYS A 13 6.09 12.59 0.70
N PRO A 14 7.02 13.00 1.59
CA PRO A 14 7.08 12.51 2.97
C PRO A 14 5.87 12.90 3.84
N ASN A 15 5.10 13.90 3.41
CA ASN A 15 3.89 14.37 4.12
C ASN A 15 2.59 13.83 3.48
N LEU A 16 2.67 12.86 2.58
CA LEU A 16 1.49 12.28 1.94
C LEU A 16 0.61 11.60 3.00
N VAL A 17 -0.61 12.10 3.18
CA VAL A 17 -1.52 11.60 4.23
C VAL A 17 -2.40 10.46 3.71
N SER A 18 -2.80 10.55 2.43
CA SER A 18 -3.71 9.59 1.80
C SER A 18 -3.18 9.08 0.47
N LEU A 19 -3.45 7.81 0.18
CA LEU A 19 -3.01 7.16 -1.05
C LEU A 19 -4.06 6.16 -1.55
N ASP A 20 -4.60 6.41 -2.74
CA ASP A 20 -5.56 5.53 -3.39
C ASP A 20 -4.88 4.74 -4.51
N LEU A 21 -4.81 3.42 -4.36
CA LEU A 21 -4.30 2.47 -5.35
C LEU A 21 -5.34 1.57 -6.06
N PRO A 22 -6.68 1.69 -5.90
CA PRO A 22 -7.63 0.85 -6.63
C PRO A 22 -7.35 0.78 -8.13
N GLY A 23 -7.40 -0.43 -8.71
CA GLY A 23 -7.11 -0.66 -10.12
C GLY A 23 -5.62 -0.70 -10.48
N CYS A 24 -4.71 -0.50 -9.52
CA CYS A 24 -3.27 -0.67 -9.71
C CYS A 24 -2.85 -2.15 -9.64
N CYS A 25 -3.42 -3.01 -10.50
CA CYS A 25 -3.25 -4.46 -10.46
C CYS A 25 -1.82 -4.97 -10.71
N ASN A 26 -0.92 -4.10 -11.18
CA ASN A 26 0.49 -4.43 -11.45
C ASN A 26 1.39 -4.20 -10.23
N LEU A 27 0.85 -3.74 -9.10
CA LEU A 27 1.62 -3.56 -7.87
C LEU A 27 1.80 -4.90 -7.16
N SER A 28 3.06 -5.23 -6.86
CA SER A 28 3.38 -6.44 -6.09
C SER A 28 3.31 -6.19 -4.58
N LEU A 29 3.36 -4.92 -4.15
CA LEU A 29 3.29 -4.51 -2.74
C LEU A 29 4.20 -5.35 -1.85
N ASN A 30 5.48 -5.39 -2.22
CA ASN A 30 6.48 -6.12 -1.45
C ASN A 30 6.59 -5.56 0.00
N LYS A 31 7.23 -6.34 0.88
CA LYS A 31 7.34 -6.04 2.32
C LYS A 31 7.90 -4.64 2.61
N VAL A 32 8.83 -4.14 1.79
CA VAL A 32 9.44 -2.81 1.96
C VAL A 32 8.43 -1.70 1.67
N LEU A 33 7.72 -1.79 0.53
CA LEU A 33 6.68 -0.83 0.16
C LEU A 33 5.54 -0.83 1.18
N CYS A 34 5.10 -2.01 1.61
CA CYS A 34 4.07 -2.14 2.64
C CYS A 34 4.52 -1.53 3.98
N SER A 35 5.78 -1.73 4.38
CA SER A 35 6.33 -1.10 5.58
C SER A 35 6.34 0.43 5.47
N LYS A 36 6.74 0.98 4.32
CA LYS A 36 6.76 2.44 4.10
C LYS A 36 5.34 3.03 4.13
N ILE A 37 4.40 2.40 3.42
CA ILE A 37 2.99 2.79 3.43
C ILE A 37 2.45 2.82 4.86
N SER A 38 2.65 1.74 5.63
CA SER A 38 2.16 1.64 7.01
C SER A 38 2.77 2.65 7.97
N GLN A 39 3.97 3.16 7.69
CA GLN A 39 4.66 4.13 8.55
C GLN A 39 4.31 5.58 8.21
N GLN A 40 4.01 5.87 6.93
CA GLN A 40 3.88 7.25 6.44
C GLN A 40 2.44 7.63 6.12
N ILE A 41 1.66 6.70 5.59
CA ILE A 41 0.32 6.98 5.06
C ILE A 41 -0.72 6.64 6.12
N LYS A 42 -1.64 7.57 6.39
CA LYS A 42 -2.70 7.39 7.37
C LYS A 42 -3.94 6.73 6.77
N ASP A 43 -4.25 7.06 5.53
CA ASP A 43 -5.43 6.55 4.82
C ASP A 43 -5.01 5.96 3.48
N VAL A 44 -5.08 4.64 3.33
CA VAL A 44 -4.64 3.95 2.12
C VAL A 44 -5.72 3.00 1.60
N LYS A 45 -6.04 3.11 0.31
CA LYS A 45 -6.88 2.16 -0.41
C LYS A 45 -6.02 1.28 -1.29
N TYR A 46 -6.13 -0.02 -1.16
CA TYR A 46 -5.24 -0.97 -1.81
C TYR A 46 -5.74 -1.37 -3.22
N PRO A 47 -4.87 -1.94 -4.08
CA PRO A 47 -5.20 -2.22 -5.49
C PRO A 47 -6.29 -3.27 -5.73
N HIS A 48 -6.58 -4.10 -4.73
CA HIS A 48 -7.60 -5.14 -4.83
C HIS A 48 -8.34 -5.32 -3.50
N ASP A 49 -9.51 -4.71 -3.39
CA ASP A 49 -10.42 -4.87 -2.25
C ASP A 49 -11.12 -6.25 -2.31
N LYS A 50 -10.38 -7.35 -2.14
CA LYS A 50 -11.02 -8.65 -1.82
C LYS A 50 -11.21 -8.85 -0.34
N TYR A 51 -10.39 -8.21 0.49
CA TYR A 51 -10.52 -8.21 1.94
C TYR A 51 -10.15 -6.81 2.43
N ASN A 52 -11.10 -6.17 3.11
CA ASN A 52 -10.91 -4.86 3.73
C ASN A 52 -9.59 -4.87 4.54
N MET A 53 -8.63 -4.02 4.18
CA MET A 53 -7.36 -3.90 4.92
C MET A 53 -7.56 -3.34 6.34
N SER A 54 -8.75 -2.81 6.63
CA SER A 54 -9.20 -2.48 7.98
C SER A 54 -9.46 -3.71 8.87
N SER A 55 -9.54 -4.91 8.28
CA SER A 55 -9.65 -6.18 9.01
C SER A 55 -8.28 -6.85 9.11
N ILE A 56 -8.01 -7.42 10.28
CA ILE A 56 -6.79 -8.19 10.60
C ILE A 56 -6.51 -9.28 9.54
N ASP A 57 -7.54 -9.80 8.89
CA ASP A 57 -7.44 -10.80 7.81
C ASP A 57 -6.78 -10.24 6.53
N GLY A 58 -7.05 -8.98 6.18
CA GLY A 58 -6.41 -8.30 5.05
C GLY A 58 -4.92 -8.07 5.30
N VAL A 59 -4.58 -7.67 6.53
CA VAL A 59 -3.19 -7.53 7.00
C VAL A 59 -2.49 -8.89 6.90
N LYS A 60 -3.06 -9.96 7.48
CA LYS A 60 -2.44 -11.30 7.44
C LYS A 60 -2.21 -11.83 6.02
N TYR A 61 -3.19 -11.68 5.14
CA TYR A 61 -3.08 -12.17 3.77
C TYR A 61 -1.99 -11.45 2.98
N TYR A 62 -1.91 -10.11 3.08
CA TYR A 62 -0.88 -9.33 2.40
C TYR A 62 0.51 -9.47 3.02
N PHE A 63 0.61 -9.66 4.33
CA PHE A 63 1.89 -9.82 5.03
C PHE A 63 2.36 -11.28 5.17
N GLY A 64 1.54 -12.26 4.77
CA GLY A 64 1.84 -13.69 4.93
C GLY A 64 1.99 -14.13 6.39
N LEU A 65 1.24 -13.47 7.29
CA LEU A 65 1.27 -13.69 8.76
C LEU A 65 0.12 -14.59 9.24
#